data_AF-A0A945E9A8-F1
#
_entry.id   AF-A0A945E9A8-F1
#
_cell.length_a   1.000
_cell.length_b   1.000
_cell.length_c   1.000
_cell.angle_alpha   90.00
_cell.angle_beta   90.00
_cell.angle_gamma   90.00
#
_symmetry.space_group_name_H-M   'P 1'
#
loop_
_entity.id
_entity.type
_entity.pdbx_description
1 polymer ?
#
loop_
_entity_poly.entity_id
_entity_poly.type
_entity_poly.pdbx_seq_one_letter_code
_entity_poly.pdbx_strand_id
1 'polypeptide(L)'
;MKEIILWLTALAFISCNFSENDNLKVVFSDDIEYMSYSPKTTDISLSRIEYYDKLYGFWLGQCIANWTGLITEMDKIGNIGEIKTGDFYTRDDWGGVDQPNIWSGESNEIDSLIKIDFVFKNKNEIWGSHDDTDIEYMY
;
A
#
# COMPACT_ATOMS: atom_id res chain seq x y z
N MET A 1 -11.92 8.45 39.73
CA MET A 1 -11.00 7.42 39.18
C MET A 1 -11.71 6.11 38.85
N LYS A 2 -12.43 5.47 39.79
CA LYS A 2 -13.19 4.24 39.51
C LYS A 2 -14.26 4.39 38.42
N GLU A 3 -15.00 5.50 38.45
CA GLU A 3 -15.99 5.86 37.41
C GLU A 3 -15.35 5.92 36.00
N ILE A 4 -14.24 6.64 35.84
CA ILE A 4 -13.54 6.81 34.56
C ILE A 4 -12.99 5.47 34.02
N ILE A 5 -12.51 4.59 34.90
CA ILE A 5 -12.05 3.24 34.53
C ILE A 5 -13.23 2.39 34.01
N LEU A 6 -14.42 2.53 34.59
CA LEU A 6 -15.62 1.82 34.18
C LEU A 6 -16.07 2.20 32.75
N TRP A 7 -15.97 3.49 32.40
CA TRP A 7 -16.26 3.99 31.06
C TRP A 7 -15.23 3.54 30.01
N LEU A 8 -13.94 3.54 30.37
CA LEU A 8 -12.87 3.03 29.51
C LEU A 8 -13.01 1.52 29.23
N THR A 9 -13.46 0.73 30.23
CA THR A 9 -13.74 -0.69 30.01
C THR A 9 -14.97 -0.93 29.13
N ALA A 10 -16.00 -0.08 29.20
CA ALA A 10 -17.20 -0.21 28.36
C ALA A 10 -16.93 0.11 26.88
N LEU A 11 -16.06 1.09 26.60
CA LEU A 11 -15.65 1.45 25.23
C LEU A 11 -14.86 0.33 24.52
N ALA A 12 -14.09 -0.47 25.26
CA ALA A 12 -13.34 -1.60 24.70
C ALA A 12 -14.24 -2.73 24.17
N PHE A 13 -15.45 -2.91 24.72
CA PHE A 13 -16.39 -3.95 24.29
C PHE A 13 -17.25 -3.54 23.07
N ILE A 14 -17.34 -2.25 22.75
CA ILE A 14 -18.12 -1.76 21.60
C ILE A 14 -17.30 -1.84 20.30
N SER A 15 -15.97 -1.82 20.38
CA SER A 15 -15.08 -1.83 19.22
C SER A 15 -15.00 -3.17 18.46
N CYS A 16 -15.62 -4.24 18.97
CA CYS A 16 -15.60 -5.57 18.33
C CYS A 16 -16.90 -5.98 17.64
N ASN A 17 -17.93 -5.13 17.59
CA ASN A 17 -19.11 -5.41 16.78
C ASN A 17 -18.95 -4.80 15.38
N PHE A 18 -17.91 -5.26 14.66
CA PHE A 18 -17.90 -5.11 13.21
C PHE A 18 -18.87 -6.15 12.66
N SER A 19 -20.10 -5.71 12.37
CA SER A 19 -21.02 -6.47 11.54
C SER A 19 -20.41 -6.55 10.15
N GLU A 20 -19.80 -7.68 9.80
CA GLU A 20 -19.48 -7.98 8.40
C GLU A 20 -20.77 -7.83 7.60
N ASN A 21 -20.82 -6.81 6.77
CA ASN A 21 -21.90 -6.62 5.83
C ASN A 21 -21.60 -7.58 4.68
N ASP A 22 -22.02 -8.84 4.81
CA ASP A 22 -21.82 -9.95 3.84
C ASP A 22 -22.42 -9.70 2.44
N ASN A 23 -22.86 -8.47 2.17
CA ASN A 23 -23.38 -8.04 0.87
C ASN A 23 -22.29 -7.72 -0.16
N LEU A 24 -21.01 -8.03 0.12
CA LEU A 24 -19.96 -7.98 -0.89
C LEU A 24 -20.21 -9.09 -1.91
N LYS A 25 -20.91 -8.73 -2.99
CA LYS A 25 -21.04 -9.55 -4.18
C LYS A 25 -19.67 -9.58 -4.87
N VAL A 26 -18.76 -10.39 -4.37
CA VAL A 26 -17.46 -10.56 -4.99
C VAL A 26 -17.71 -11.18 -6.35
N VAL A 27 -17.39 -10.43 -7.41
CA VAL A 27 -17.54 -10.86 -8.80
C VAL A 27 -16.42 -11.85 -9.11
N PHE A 28 -16.44 -13.01 -8.43
CA PHE A 28 -15.69 -14.16 -8.90
C PHE A 28 -16.45 -14.72 -10.09
N SER A 29 -16.19 -14.11 -11.25
CA SER A 29 -16.49 -14.57 -12.60
C SER A 29 -17.66 -15.54 -12.67
N ASP A 30 -18.82 -14.99 -13.03
CA ASP A 30 -20.01 -15.78 -13.40
C ASP A 30 -19.72 -16.76 -14.56
N ASP A 31 -18.55 -16.61 -15.22
CA ASP A 31 -18.10 -17.38 -16.38
C ASP A 31 -17.13 -18.55 -16.04
N ILE A 32 -16.82 -18.80 -14.76
CA ILE A 32 -15.98 -19.96 -14.37
C ILE A 32 -16.87 -21.18 -14.10
N GLU A 33 -16.71 -22.23 -14.91
CA GLU A 33 -17.29 -23.54 -14.62
C GLU A 33 -16.52 -24.23 -13.49
N TYR A 34 -17.21 -24.51 -12.38
CA TYR A 34 -16.62 -25.21 -11.25
C TYR A 34 -16.77 -26.72 -11.42
N MET A 35 -15.65 -27.43 -11.49
CA MET A 35 -15.66 -28.89 -11.42
C MET A 35 -16.10 -29.36 -10.03
N SER A 36 -16.77 -30.51 -9.98
CA SER A 36 -17.12 -31.13 -8.71
C SER A 36 -15.86 -31.50 -7.93
N TYR A 37 -15.83 -31.11 -6.65
CA TYR A 37 -14.71 -31.37 -5.76
C TYR A 37 -15.22 -31.87 -4.41
N SER A 38 -14.54 -32.87 -3.86
CA SER A 38 -14.80 -33.35 -2.50
C SER A 38 -13.59 -32.99 -1.61
N PRO A 39 -13.77 -32.11 -0.60
CA PRO A 39 -12.69 -31.68 0.26
C PRO A 39 -12.03 -32.84 1.01
N LYS A 40 -10.69 -32.80 1.08
CA LYS A 40 -9.87 -33.69 1.90
C LYS A 40 -9.55 -33.00 3.22
N THR A 41 -9.22 -33.80 4.23
CA THR A 41 -8.81 -33.29 5.55
C THR A 41 -7.48 -32.53 5.54
N THR A 42 -6.68 -32.70 4.49
CA THR A 42 -5.43 -31.97 4.27
C THR A 42 -5.62 -30.64 3.56
N ASP A 43 -6.83 -30.33 3.09
CA ASP A 43 -7.08 -29.12 2.33
C ASP A 43 -7.21 -27.91 3.26
N ILE A 44 -6.77 -26.76 2.75
CA ILE A 44 -6.99 -25.47 3.38
C ILE A 44 -8.28 -24.90 2.82
N SER A 45 -9.26 -24.65 3.68
CA SER A 45 -10.47 -23.93 3.31
C SER A 45 -10.26 -22.43 3.51
N LEU A 46 -10.58 -21.63 2.49
CA LEU A 46 -10.45 -20.18 2.51
C LEU A 46 -11.80 -19.52 2.25
N SER A 47 -12.11 -18.48 3.03
CA SER A 47 -13.21 -17.57 2.70
C SER A 47 -12.83 -16.76 1.46
N ARG A 48 -13.65 -16.85 0.41
CA ARG A 48 -13.44 -16.10 -0.84
C ARG A 48 -13.51 -14.59 -0.60
N ILE A 49 -14.42 -14.16 0.28
CA ILE A 49 -14.61 -12.75 0.61
C ILE A 49 -13.37 -12.24 1.35
N GLU A 50 -12.90 -12.96 2.37
CA GLU A 50 -11.67 -12.58 3.06
C GLU A 50 -10.45 -12.59 2.14
N TYR A 51 -10.34 -13.58 1.26
CA TYR A 51 -9.22 -13.66 0.32
C TYR A 51 -9.23 -12.48 -0.65
N TYR A 52 -10.40 -12.12 -1.16
CA TYR A 52 -10.57 -10.94 -2.02
C TYR A 52 -10.16 -9.66 -1.31
N ASP A 53 -10.62 -9.44 -0.07
CA ASP A 53 -10.27 -8.26 0.72
C ASP A 53 -8.76 -8.18 1.01
N LYS A 54 -8.15 -9.31 1.39
CA LYS A 54 -6.70 -9.42 1.61
C LYS A 54 -5.91 -9.14 0.33
N LEU A 55 -6.35 -9.66 -0.81
CA LEU A 55 -5.71 -9.43 -2.10
C LEU A 55 -5.84 -7.96 -2.53
N TYR A 56 -7.00 -7.36 -2.31
CA TYR A 56 -7.23 -5.93 -2.55
C TYR A 56 -6.31 -5.06 -1.68
N GLY A 57 -6.21 -5.37 -0.38
CA GLY A 57 -5.31 -4.67 0.54
C GLY A 57 -3.82 -4.84 0.17
N PHE A 58 -3.43 -6.05 -0.24
CA PHE A 58 -2.09 -6.32 -0.76
C PHE A 58 -1.77 -5.49 -2.01
N TRP A 59 -2.70 -5.43 -2.97
CA TRP A 59 -2.54 -4.62 -4.17
C TRP A 59 -2.45 -3.12 -3.84
N LEU A 60 -3.39 -2.60 -3.05
CA LEU A 60 -3.41 -1.18 -2.67
C LEU A 60 -2.15 -0.78 -1.88
N GLY A 61 -1.70 -1.65 -0.97
CA GLY A 61 -0.48 -1.43 -0.19
C GLY A 61 0.76 -1.32 -1.07
N GLN A 62 0.90 -2.18 -2.09
CA GLN A 62 1.99 -2.08 -3.07
C GLN A 62 1.93 -0.78 -3.86
N CYS A 63 0.74 -0.38 -4.34
CA CYS A 63 0.59 0.89 -5.05
C CYS A 63 1.02 2.07 -4.18
N ILE A 64 0.53 2.15 -2.94
CA ILE A 64 0.91 3.25 -2.02
C ILE A 64 2.42 3.23 -1.77
N ALA A 65 3.00 2.06 -1.46
CA ALA A 65 4.42 1.94 -1.14
C ALA A 65 5.30 2.35 -2.32
N ASN A 66 5.00 1.86 -3.52
CA ASN A 66 5.76 2.18 -4.72
C ASN A 66 5.69 3.67 -5.07
N TRP A 67 4.48 4.22 -5.20
CA TRP A 67 4.32 5.62 -5.56
C TRP A 67 4.86 6.59 -4.50
N THR A 68 4.86 6.19 -3.22
CA THR A 68 5.54 6.92 -2.15
C THR A 68 7.07 6.83 -2.28
N GLY A 69 7.60 5.66 -2.63
CA GLY A 69 9.04 5.44 -2.82
C GLY A 69 9.63 6.17 -4.02
N LEU A 70 8.86 6.25 -5.12
CA LEU A 70 9.21 6.94 -6.36
C LEU A 70 9.62 8.39 -6.16
N ILE A 71 9.04 9.07 -5.17
CA ILE A 71 9.38 10.45 -4.84
C ILE A 71 10.88 10.57 -4.56
N THR A 72 11.40 9.65 -3.75
CA THR A 72 12.81 9.70 -3.28
C THR A 72 13.77 8.85 -4.11
N GLU A 73 13.30 8.32 -5.24
CA GLU A 73 14.06 7.36 -6.03
C GLU A 73 15.34 8.00 -6.58
N MET A 74 16.47 7.47 -6.13
CA MET A 74 17.80 7.89 -6.57
C MET A 74 18.18 9.35 -6.24
N ASP A 75 17.52 9.97 -5.26
CA ASP A 75 17.87 11.29 -4.71
C ASP A 75 19.15 11.26 -3.87
N LYS A 76 19.11 10.50 -2.76
CA LYS A 76 20.13 10.48 -1.71
C LYS A 76 20.66 9.07 -1.48
N ILE A 77 21.35 8.55 -2.49
CA ILE A 77 21.94 7.20 -2.53
C ILE A 77 23.34 7.12 -1.92
N GLY A 78 23.75 8.14 -1.17
CA GLY A 78 25.07 8.17 -0.57
C GLY A 78 26.15 8.73 -1.49
N ASN A 79 27.39 8.48 -1.08
CA ASN A 79 28.60 8.96 -1.73
C ASN A 79 29.39 7.80 -2.36
N ILE A 80 28.78 7.06 -3.29
CA ILE A 80 29.32 5.83 -3.89
C ILE A 80 29.99 6.12 -5.25
N GLY A 81 31.26 5.73 -5.40
CA GLY A 81 32.00 5.89 -6.66
C GLY A 81 32.10 7.37 -7.08
N GLU A 82 31.76 7.67 -8.33
CA GLU A 82 31.70 9.05 -8.86
C GLU A 82 30.42 9.79 -8.46
N ILE A 83 29.39 9.07 -7.99
CA ILE A 83 28.10 9.65 -7.59
C ILE A 83 28.19 10.10 -6.14
N LYS A 84 27.90 11.39 -5.89
CA LYS A 84 27.98 12.03 -4.56
C LYS A 84 26.69 12.79 -4.27
N THR A 85 25.71 12.12 -3.66
CA THR A 85 24.40 12.71 -3.33
C THR A 85 24.26 13.14 -1.87
N GLY A 86 25.30 12.94 -1.06
CA GLY A 86 25.29 13.28 0.37
C GLY A 86 24.78 12.15 1.26
N ASP A 87 24.27 12.49 2.44
CA ASP A 87 23.76 11.51 3.42
C ASP A 87 22.37 11.02 3.04
N PHE A 88 22.05 9.76 3.37
CA PHE A 88 20.72 9.20 3.15
C PHE A 88 19.62 10.00 3.87
N TYR A 89 18.41 9.96 3.32
CA TYR A 89 17.24 10.45 4.04
C TYR A 89 17.05 9.75 5.38
N THR A 90 16.51 10.50 6.32
CA THR A 90 16.17 10.09 7.68
C THR A 90 14.69 10.36 7.94
N ARG A 91 14.21 9.98 9.13
CA ARG A 91 12.85 10.32 9.54
C ARG A 91 12.60 11.83 9.62
N ASP A 92 13.64 12.62 9.86
CA ASP A 92 13.50 14.07 10.00
C ASP A 92 13.21 14.75 8.65
N ASP A 93 13.47 14.07 7.53
CA ASP A 93 13.15 14.55 6.18
C ASP A 93 11.68 14.29 5.79
N TRP A 94 10.95 13.44 6.53
CA TRP A 94 9.55 13.13 6.25
C TRP A 94 8.66 14.38 6.35
N GLY A 95 7.81 14.59 5.35
CA GLY A 95 6.98 15.80 5.18
C GLY A 95 7.76 17.02 4.65
N GLY A 96 9.07 16.89 4.48
CA GLY A 96 9.94 17.86 3.82
C GLY A 96 9.76 17.86 2.30
N VAL A 97 10.44 18.81 1.64
CA VAL A 97 10.43 18.94 0.18
C VAL A 97 11.37 17.91 -0.43
N ASP A 98 10.90 17.29 -1.50
CA ASP A 98 11.67 16.35 -2.32
C ASP A 98 12.97 16.97 -2.88
N GLN A 99 13.96 16.14 -3.24
CA GLN A 99 15.21 16.62 -3.84
C GLN A 99 15.40 16.03 -5.25
N PRO A 100 16.24 16.63 -6.11
CA PRO A 100 16.44 16.10 -7.44
C PRO A 100 17.20 14.77 -7.41
N ASN A 101 16.73 13.80 -8.18
CA ASN A 101 17.45 12.54 -8.39
C ASN A 101 18.58 12.69 -9.43
N ILE A 102 19.48 11.70 -9.47
CA ILE A 102 20.62 11.71 -10.40
C ILE A 102 20.24 11.66 -11.90
N TRP A 103 18.99 11.35 -12.22
CA TRP A 103 18.48 11.28 -13.59
C TRP A 103 17.81 12.59 -14.05
N SER A 104 17.62 13.55 -13.15
CA SER A 104 16.90 14.81 -13.38
C SER A 104 17.63 15.79 -14.32
N GLY A 105 18.83 15.44 -14.79
CA GLY A 105 19.61 16.25 -15.74
C GLY A 105 20.07 17.59 -15.15
N GLU A 106 20.31 18.59 -15.99
CA GLU A 106 20.74 19.93 -15.55
C GLU A 106 19.59 20.76 -14.94
N SER A 107 18.33 20.35 -15.13
CA SER A 107 17.18 20.96 -14.46
C SER A 107 17.09 20.45 -13.02
N ASN A 108 17.91 21.02 -12.14
CA ASN A 108 17.78 20.87 -10.69
C ASN A 108 16.59 21.68 -10.15
N GLU A 109 15.52 21.85 -10.92
CA GLU A 109 14.33 22.53 -10.44
C GLU A 109 13.65 21.61 -9.44
N ILE A 110 13.88 21.90 -8.15
CA ILE A 110 13.15 21.29 -7.06
C ILE A 110 11.70 21.73 -7.22
N ASP A 111 10.81 20.80 -7.58
CA ASP A 111 9.38 21.06 -7.48
C ASP A 111 9.02 21.13 -5.99
N SER A 112 9.06 22.35 -5.45
CA SER A 112 8.74 22.63 -4.05
C SER A 112 7.33 22.20 -3.63
N LEU A 113 6.48 21.80 -4.59
CA LEU A 113 5.14 21.28 -4.35
C LEU A 113 5.16 19.79 -3.99
N ILE A 114 6.22 19.05 -4.35
CA ILE A 114 6.36 17.64 -4.04
C ILE A 114 7.01 17.49 -2.66
N LYS A 115 6.36 16.69 -1.81
CA LYS A 115 6.81 16.39 -0.46
C LYS A 115 7.04 14.90 -0.30
N ILE A 116 8.01 14.55 0.54
CA ILE A 116 8.24 13.18 0.97
C ILE A 116 7.12 12.78 1.95
N ASP A 117 6.02 12.29 1.40
CA ASP A 117 4.84 11.87 2.15
C ASP A 117 4.11 10.74 1.41
N PHE A 118 3.12 10.13 2.05
CA PHE A 118 2.32 9.10 1.42
C PHE A 118 1.60 9.62 0.18
N VAL A 119 1.71 8.85 -0.90
CA VAL A 119 0.91 9.07 -2.10
C VAL A 119 -0.40 8.30 -1.99
N PHE A 120 -1.51 9.03 -2.08
CA PHE A 120 -2.85 8.47 -2.16
C PHE A 120 -3.52 8.89 -3.47
N LYS A 121 -4.40 8.02 -3.95
CA LYS A 121 -5.29 8.28 -5.09
C LYS A 121 -6.73 8.27 -4.62
N ASN A 122 -7.54 9.19 -5.13
CA ASN A 122 -8.97 9.18 -4.92
C ASN A 122 -9.60 8.01 -5.70
N LYS A 123 -10.85 7.68 -5.35
CA LYS A 123 -11.59 6.55 -5.95
C LYS A 123 -11.67 6.59 -7.48
N ASN A 124 -11.63 7.77 -8.08
CA ASN A 124 -11.74 7.97 -9.53
C ASN A 124 -10.38 8.15 -10.23
N GLU A 125 -9.29 8.11 -9.48
CA GLU A 125 -7.94 8.20 -10.01
C GLU A 125 -7.35 6.80 -10.20
N ILE A 126 -6.43 6.69 -11.16
CA ILE A 126 -5.83 5.42 -11.55
C ILE A 126 -4.37 5.42 -11.05
N TRP A 127 -3.94 4.29 -10.50
CA TRP A 127 -2.53 4.02 -10.23
C TRP A 127 -1.83 3.72 -11.55
N GLY A 128 -0.73 4.41 -11.85
CA GLY A 128 0.09 4.04 -13.01
C GLY A 128 0.88 2.75 -12.75
N SER A 129 1.44 2.20 -13.81
CA SER A 129 2.38 1.08 -13.76
C SER A 129 3.80 1.56 -13.47
N HIS A 130 4.58 0.74 -12.78
CA HIS A 130 6.02 0.90 -12.55
C HIS A 130 6.64 -0.49 -12.39
N ASP A 131 7.89 -0.67 -12.79
CA ASP A 131 8.58 -1.97 -12.75
C ASP A 131 8.67 -2.56 -11.33
N ASP A 132 8.73 -1.73 -10.30
CA ASP A 132 8.67 -2.15 -8.89
C ASP A 132 7.29 -2.62 -8.40
N THR A 133 6.23 -2.41 -9.19
CA THR A 133 4.84 -2.85 -8.89
C THR A 133 4.29 -3.86 -9.86
N ASP A 134 5.07 -4.24 -10.87
CA ASP A 134 4.64 -5.20 -11.85
C ASP A 134 4.56 -6.58 -11.18
N ILE A 135 3.34 -6.94 -10.75
CA ILE A 135 2.94 -8.34 -10.81
C ILE A 135 2.90 -8.63 -12.31
N GLU A 136 4.06 -9.00 -12.85
CA GLU A 136 4.16 -9.50 -14.21
C GLU A 136 3.19 -10.69 -14.30
N TYR A 137 2.00 -10.44 -14.83
CA TYR A 137 1.26 -11.48 -15.50
C TYR A 137 2.10 -11.81 -16.73
N MET A 138 3.10 -12.69 -16.53
CA MET A 138 3.79 -13.34 -17.63
C MET A 138 2.70 -14.00 -18.48
N TYR A 139 2.45 -13.39 -19.64
CA TYR A 139 1.53 -13.88 -20.65
C TYR A 139 2.07 -15.14 -21.33
#